data_AF-A0A0C9N448-F1
#
_entry.id   AF-A0A0C9N448-F1
#
_cell.length_a   1.000
_cell.length_b   1.000
_cell.length_c   1.000
_cell.angle_alpha   90.00
_cell.angle_beta   90.00
_cell.angle_gamma   90.00
#
_symmetry.space_group_name_H-M   'P 1'
#
loop_
_entity.id
_entity.type
_entity.pdbx_description
1 polymer ?
#
loop_
_entity_poly.entity_id
_entity_poly.type
_entity_poly.pdbx_seq_one_letter_code
_entity_poly.pdbx_strand_id
1 'polypeptide(L)'
;MYKHLVQETRLKTLELYKSLLRSSKNYDHLGDAIRQQFKSNKHMKSRGKTLALLTEAEQTLGYLDKGNNGDQEIVSKVNAYIQKYVKLPKPLPTPLPKALHKQSNKIVERKPYQVAIATQHAMGFQFKRVRGWRQPVKTSMMIKNKVKATQARIDKFQLYRAQLDMIRGERLFLQYLKCLPPDNLNGYEDNIKMAMTAYNIKDALRKADSSVIPDVEL
;
A
#
# COMPACT_ATOMS: atom_id res chain seq x y z
N MET A 1 -16.37 -18.70 11.88
CA MET A 1 -16.03 -19.87 11.03
C MET A 1 -15.04 -19.53 9.91
N TYR A 2 -15.29 -18.52 9.05
CA TYR A 2 -14.42 -18.22 7.89
C TYR A 2 -12.95 -17.86 8.21
N LYS A 3 -12.70 -17.19 9.34
CA LYS A 3 -11.33 -16.80 9.75
C LYS A 3 -10.40 -17.99 9.97
N HIS A 4 -10.92 -19.11 10.50
CA HIS A 4 -10.14 -20.32 10.77
C HIS A 4 -9.67 -20.98 9.47
N LEU A 5 -10.58 -21.15 8.51
CA LEU A 5 -10.26 -21.75 7.20
C LEU A 5 -9.21 -20.93 6.42
N VAL A 6 -9.27 -19.60 6.51
CA VAL A 6 -8.27 -18.72 5.89
C VAL A 6 -6.89 -18.87 6.56
N GLN A 7 -6.85 -19.09 7.88
CA GLN A 7 -5.61 -19.34 8.59
C GLN A 7 -5.01 -20.71 8.21
N GLU A 8 -5.82 -21.77 8.17
CA GLU A 8 -5.39 -23.11 7.78
C GLU A 8 -4.84 -23.14 6.35
N THR A 9 -5.56 -22.53 5.40
CA THR A 9 -5.09 -22.45 4.01
C THR A 9 -3.79 -21.68 3.89
N ARG A 10 -3.61 -20.61 4.67
CA ARG A 10 -2.34 -19.86 4.72
C ARG A 10 -1.20 -20.70 5.29
N LEU A 11 -1.43 -21.49 6.34
CA LEU A 11 -0.43 -22.39 6.91
C LEU A 11 -0.01 -23.45 5.90
N LYS A 12 -0.97 -24.15 5.28
CA LYS A 12 -0.69 -25.14 4.24
C LYS A 12 0.08 -24.54 3.05
N THR A 13 -0.30 -23.34 2.62
CA THR A 13 0.41 -22.62 1.54
C THR A 13 1.86 -22.34 1.92
N LEU A 14 2.12 -21.96 3.17
CA LEU A 14 3.47 -21.68 3.67
C LEU A 14 4.32 -22.95 3.81
N GLU A 15 3.72 -24.05 4.28
CA GLU A 15 4.39 -25.35 4.36
C GLU A 15 4.79 -25.84 2.97
N LEU A 16 3.85 -25.82 2.02
CA LEU A 16 4.09 -26.22 0.64
C LEU A 16 5.17 -25.35 -0.02
N TYR A 17 5.13 -24.04 0.19
CA TYR A 17 6.16 -23.12 -0.29
C TYR A 17 7.55 -23.45 0.27
N LYS A 18 7.66 -23.78 1.57
CA LYS A 18 8.93 -24.18 2.19
C LYS A 18 9.44 -25.50 1.64
N SER A 19 8.56 -26.48 1.44
CA SER A 19 8.92 -27.78 0.86
C SER A 19 9.43 -27.63 -0.57
N LEU A 20 8.73 -26.86 -1.41
CA LEU A 20 9.17 -26.57 -2.78
C LEU A 20 10.53 -25.89 -2.82
N LEU A 21 10.77 -24.89 -1.96
CA LEU A 21 12.08 -24.23 -1.89
C LEU A 21 13.20 -25.15 -1.37
N ARG A 22 12.86 -26.14 -0.53
CA ARG A 22 13.83 -27.12 -0.04
C ARG A 22 14.19 -28.10 -1.16
N SER A 23 13.19 -28.63 -1.87
CA SER A 23 13.39 -29.55 -2.99
C SER A 23 14.03 -28.87 -4.21
N SER A 24 13.84 -27.56 -4.37
CA SER A 24 14.44 -26.80 -5.49
C SER A 24 15.93 -26.50 -5.33
N LYS A 25 16.56 -26.80 -4.18
CA LYS A 25 17.98 -26.46 -3.94
C LYS A 25 18.96 -27.12 -4.92
N ASN A 26 18.55 -28.24 -5.50
CA ASN A 26 19.35 -28.98 -6.48
C ASN A 26 19.26 -28.41 -7.91
N TYR A 27 18.42 -27.40 -8.12
CA TYR A 27 18.14 -26.80 -9.43
C TYR A 27 18.44 -25.30 -9.41
N ASP A 28 19.35 -24.87 -10.27
CA ASP A 28 19.69 -23.46 -10.39
C ASP A 28 18.49 -22.63 -10.87
N HIS A 29 18.30 -21.46 -10.27
CA HIS A 29 17.24 -20.48 -10.59
C HIS A 29 15.78 -20.93 -10.42
N LEU A 30 15.52 -22.21 -10.14
CA LEU A 30 14.16 -22.71 -9.90
C LEU A 30 13.52 -22.07 -8.66
N GLY A 31 14.31 -21.84 -7.61
CA GLY A 31 13.85 -21.17 -6.40
C GLY A 31 13.34 -19.75 -6.65
N ASP A 32 13.94 -19.02 -7.59
CA ASP A 32 13.49 -17.67 -7.96
C ASP A 32 12.20 -17.71 -8.76
N ALA A 33 12.04 -18.67 -9.67
CA ALA A 33 10.81 -18.89 -10.41
C ALA A 33 9.64 -19.22 -9.46
N ILE A 34 9.87 -20.11 -8.47
CA ILE A 34 8.89 -20.42 -7.42
C ILE A 34 8.49 -19.14 -6.66
N ARG A 35 9.48 -18.35 -6.21
CA ARG A 35 9.20 -17.07 -5.51
C ARG A 35 8.36 -16.11 -6.35
N GLN A 36 8.67 -15.97 -7.63
CA GLN A 36 7.92 -15.11 -8.54
C GLN A 36 6.47 -15.59 -8.72
N GLN A 37 6.27 -16.90 -8.87
CA GLN A 37 4.94 -17.49 -9.05
C GLN A 37 4.05 -17.35 -7.80
N PHE A 38 4.62 -17.52 -6.59
CA PHE A 38 3.88 -17.24 -5.36
C PHE A 38 3.61 -15.74 -5.16
N LYS A 39 4.55 -14.88 -5.58
CA LYS A 39 4.39 -13.42 -5.50
C LYS A 39 3.30 -12.90 -6.45
N SER A 40 3.22 -13.42 -7.68
CA SER A 40 2.18 -13.03 -8.65
C SER A 40 0.78 -13.42 -8.16
N ASN A 41 0.66 -14.56 -7.46
CA ASN A 41 -0.60 -15.08 -6.94
C ASN A 41 -0.96 -14.58 -5.52
N LYS A 42 -0.14 -13.72 -4.89
CA LYS A 42 -0.34 -13.22 -3.52
C LYS A 42 -1.73 -12.59 -3.28
N HIS A 43 -2.30 -11.96 -4.30
CA HIS A 43 -3.56 -11.23 -4.22
C HIS A 43 -4.75 -12.01 -4.79
N MET A 44 -4.61 -13.31 -5.03
CA MET A 44 -5.70 -14.16 -5.52
C MET A 44 -6.80 -14.29 -4.46
N LYS A 45 -8.02 -13.84 -4.80
CA LYS A 45 -9.18 -13.86 -3.88
C LYS A 45 -10.14 -15.03 -4.12
N SER A 46 -10.03 -15.70 -5.27
CA SER A 46 -10.92 -16.81 -5.64
C SER A 46 -10.47 -18.12 -4.97
N ARG A 47 -11.31 -18.67 -4.09
CA ARG A 47 -11.04 -19.94 -3.38
C ARG A 47 -10.76 -21.09 -4.35
N GLY A 48 -11.58 -21.26 -5.39
CA GLY A 48 -11.42 -22.34 -6.35
C GLY A 48 -10.07 -22.25 -7.09
N LYS A 49 -9.67 -21.04 -7.48
CA LYS A 49 -8.36 -20.82 -8.13
C LYS A 49 -7.20 -21.07 -7.16
N THR A 50 -7.30 -20.63 -5.91
CA THR A 50 -6.27 -20.91 -4.89
C THR A 50 -6.10 -22.41 -4.66
N LEU A 51 -7.19 -23.17 -4.56
CA LEU A 51 -7.13 -24.62 -4.39
C LEU A 51 -6.50 -25.30 -5.62
N ALA A 52 -6.89 -24.91 -6.84
CA ALA A 52 -6.29 -25.44 -8.06
C ALA A 52 -4.77 -25.20 -8.13
N LEU A 53 -4.32 -23.99 -7.75
CA LEU A 53 -2.90 -23.65 -7.69
C LEU A 53 -2.15 -24.45 -6.60
N LEU A 54 -2.78 -24.72 -5.46
CA LEU A 54 -2.20 -25.54 -4.41
C LEU A 54 -2.06 -27.00 -4.85
N THR A 55 -3.09 -27.56 -5.50
CA THR A 55 -3.02 -28.93 -6.04
C THR A 55 -1.97 -29.07 -7.14
N GLU A 56 -1.84 -28.06 -8.01
CA GLU A 56 -0.79 -28.02 -9.02
C GLU A 56 0.60 -27.95 -8.35
N ALA A 57 0.76 -27.10 -7.33
CA ALA A 57 2.00 -26.99 -6.58
C ALA A 57 2.38 -28.30 -5.85
N GLU A 58 1.42 -29.03 -5.29
CA GLU A 58 1.64 -30.37 -4.70
C GLU A 58 2.10 -31.39 -5.74
N GLN A 59 1.50 -31.39 -6.93
CA GLN A 59 1.95 -32.24 -8.04
C GLN A 59 3.39 -31.90 -8.46
N THR A 60 3.72 -30.61 -8.58
CA THR A 60 5.09 -30.19 -8.91
C THR A 60 6.11 -30.61 -7.85
N LEU A 61 5.74 -30.57 -6.56
CA LEU A 61 6.60 -31.08 -5.49
C LEU A 61 6.87 -32.57 -5.68
N GLY A 62 5.83 -33.37 -5.98
CA GLY A 62 5.99 -34.79 -6.26
C GLY A 62 6.91 -35.09 -7.45
N TYR A 63 6.89 -34.26 -8.49
CA TYR A 63 7.85 -34.37 -9.60
C TYR A 63 9.28 -34.01 -9.15
N LEU A 64 9.45 -32.93 -8.37
CA LEU A 64 10.78 -32.53 -7.89
C LEU A 64 11.39 -33.56 -6.95
N ASP A 65 10.59 -34.17 -6.08
CA ASP A 65 11.07 -35.20 -5.16
C ASP A 65 11.50 -36.47 -5.91
N LYS A 66 10.77 -36.86 -6.96
CA LYS A 66 11.19 -37.94 -7.87
C LYS A 66 12.52 -37.63 -8.57
N GLY A 67 12.68 -36.41 -9.09
CA GLY A 67 13.96 -35.97 -9.66
C GLY A 67 15.11 -35.98 -8.65
N ASN A 68 14.84 -35.57 -7.41
CA ASN A 68 15.82 -35.62 -6.32
C ASN A 68 16.19 -37.06 -5.90
N ASN A 69 15.30 -38.03 -6.14
CA ASN A 69 15.55 -39.45 -5.88
C ASN A 69 16.30 -40.16 -7.03
N GLY A 70 16.70 -39.44 -8.08
CA GLY A 70 17.56 -39.97 -9.15
C GLY A 70 16.88 -40.15 -10.51
N ASP A 71 15.62 -39.74 -10.68
CA ASP A 71 14.93 -39.82 -11.97
C ASP A 71 15.48 -38.78 -12.97
N GLN A 72 16.46 -39.18 -13.78
CA GLN A 72 17.17 -38.32 -14.73
C GLN A 72 16.26 -37.68 -15.79
N GLU A 73 15.19 -38.35 -16.20
CA GLU A 73 14.23 -37.81 -17.17
C GLU A 73 13.53 -36.56 -16.64
N ILE A 74 13.18 -36.57 -15.35
CA ILE A 74 12.49 -35.46 -14.71
C ILE A 74 13.45 -34.29 -14.54
N VAL A 75 14.68 -34.55 -14.12
CA VAL A 75 15.74 -33.53 -14.04
C VAL A 75 15.93 -32.84 -15.39
N SER A 76 15.98 -33.61 -16.48
CA SER A 76 16.13 -33.08 -17.84
C SER A 76 14.94 -32.19 -18.25
N LYS A 77 13.71 -32.62 -17.98
CA LYS A 77 12.48 -31.84 -18.25
C LYS A 77 12.44 -30.54 -17.43
N VAL A 78 12.82 -30.60 -16.16
CA VAL A 78 12.88 -29.44 -15.26
C VAL A 78 13.94 -28.44 -15.75
N ASN A 79 15.12 -28.91 -16.12
CA ASN A 79 16.19 -28.06 -16.66
C ASN A 79 15.79 -27.42 -17.99
N ALA A 80 15.13 -28.16 -18.89
CA ALA A 80 14.60 -27.60 -20.13
C ALA A 80 13.52 -26.53 -19.88
N TYR A 81 12.67 -26.73 -18.87
CA TYR A 81 11.68 -25.73 -18.45
C TYR A 81 12.35 -24.47 -17.90
N ILE A 82 13.36 -24.62 -17.03
CA ILE A 82 14.14 -23.51 -16.47
C ILE A 82 14.77 -22.70 -17.60
N GLN A 83 15.43 -23.35 -18.56
CA GLN A 83 16.03 -22.66 -19.71
C GLN A 83 15.01 -21.90 -20.57
N LYS A 84 13.79 -22.44 -20.74
CA LYS A 84 12.75 -21.81 -21.55
C LYS A 84 12.16 -20.55 -20.90
N TYR A 85 11.97 -20.56 -19.58
CA TYR A 85 11.18 -19.52 -18.90
C TYR A 85 11.99 -18.61 -17.97
N VAL A 86 13.11 -19.09 -17.44
CA VAL A 86 14.06 -18.22 -16.73
C VAL A 86 14.89 -17.52 -17.80
N LYS A 87 14.39 -16.37 -18.26
CA LYS A 87 15.26 -15.39 -18.91
C LYS A 87 16.37 -15.09 -17.91
N LEU A 88 17.57 -15.61 -18.13
CA LEU A 88 18.73 -15.23 -17.34
C LEU A 88 18.72 -13.70 -17.23
N PRO A 89 18.86 -13.13 -16.02
CA PRO A 89 19.01 -11.69 -15.91
C PRO A 89 20.15 -11.33 -16.85
N LYS A 90 19.87 -10.53 -17.90
CA LYS A 90 20.92 -9.96 -18.74
C LYS A 90 21.96 -9.41 -17.76
N PRO A 91 23.25 -9.75 -17.92
CA PRO A 91 24.28 -9.24 -17.03
C PRO A 91 24.04 -7.74 -16.92
N LEU A 92 23.87 -7.27 -15.67
CA LEU A 92 23.66 -5.85 -15.41
C LEU A 92 24.72 -5.12 -16.23
N PRO A 93 24.36 -4.13 -17.07
CA PRO A 93 25.35 -3.34 -17.75
C PRO A 93 26.36 -2.90 -16.69
N THR A 94 27.64 -3.13 -16.99
CA THR A 94 28.78 -2.80 -16.13
C THR A 94 28.46 -1.49 -15.40
N PRO A 95 28.63 -1.43 -14.06
CA PRO A 95 28.26 -0.25 -13.31
C PRO A 95 28.96 0.94 -13.96
N LEU A 96 28.17 1.82 -14.57
CA LEU A 96 28.66 3.09 -15.10
C LEU A 96 29.52 3.71 -13.98
N PRO A 97 30.73 4.17 -14.30
CA PRO A 97 31.65 4.69 -13.29
C PRO A 97 30.88 5.67 -12.42
N LYS A 98 30.88 5.39 -11.11
CA LYS A 98 30.17 6.14 -10.07
C LYS A 98 30.22 7.61 -10.44
N ALA A 99 29.05 8.18 -10.76
CA ALA A 99 28.94 9.57 -11.21
C ALA A 99 29.79 10.45 -10.30
N LEU A 100 30.91 10.90 -10.87
CA LEU A 100 31.89 11.75 -10.25
C LEU A 100 31.16 12.98 -9.71
N HIS A 101 31.38 13.26 -8.43
CA HIS A 101 31.12 14.52 -7.75
C HIS A 101 29.76 15.17 -8.06
N LYS A 102 28.80 15.04 -7.13
CA LYS A 102 27.75 16.07 -6.96
C LYS A 102 28.46 17.42 -6.91
N GLN A 103 28.41 18.20 -7.99
CA GLN A 103 28.85 19.58 -7.95
C GLN A 103 28.08 20.24 -6.82
N SER A 104 28.80 20.84 -5.86
CA SER A 104 28.17 21.66 -4.85
C SER A 104 27.36 22.69 -5.61
N ASN A 105 26.05 22.71 -5.37
CA ASN A 105 25.18 23.66 -6.04
C ASN A 105 25.75 25.05 -5.77
N LYS A 106 26.19 25.75 -6.82
CA LYS A 106 26.70 27.13 -6.68
C LYS A 106 25.67 27.92 -5.89
N ILE A 107 26.10 28.52 -4.79
CA ILE A 107 25.23 29.37 -3.98
C ILE A 107 24.83 30.55 -4.87
N VAL A 108 23.59 30.54 -5.33
CA VAL A 108 23.04 31.64 -6.14
C VAL A 108 22.72 32.77 -5.17
N GLU A 109 23.48 33.86 -5.28
CA GLU A 109 23.23 35.07 -4.52
C GLU A 109 21.81 35.60 -4.80
N ARG A 110 21.13 36.05 -3.74
CA ARG A 110 19.78 36.57 -3.85
C ARG A 110 19.83 37.94 -4.50
N LYS A 111 18.95 38.18 -5.46
CA LYS A 111 18.78 39.52 -6.04
C LYS A 111 18.12 40.45 -5.01
N PRO A 112 18.36 41.78 -5.03
CA PRO A 112 17.86 42.71 -3.99
C PRO A 112 16.34 42.67 -3.79
N TYR A 113 15.57 42.42 -4.85
CA TYR A 113 14.11 42.34 -4.79
C TYR A 113 13.57 40.99 -4.28
N GLN A 114 14.44 40.00 -4.06
CA GLN A 114 14.10 38.67 -3.54
C GLN A 114 14.01 38.69 -2.02
N VAL A 115 13.02 39.43 -1.50
CA VAL A 115 12.75 39.56 -0.08
C VAL A 115 11.94 38.35 0.41
N ALA A 116 12.32 37.79 1.56
CA ALA A 116 11.54 36.76 2.24
C ALA A 116 10.34 37.41 2.94
N ILE A 117 9.13 36.98 2.56
CA ILE A 117 7.86 37.42 3.12
C ILE A 117 7.30 36.27 3.95
N ALA A 118 6.98 36.52 5.22
CA ALA A 118 6.20 35.57 6.00
C ALA A 118 4.76 35.57 5.49
N THR A 119 4.28 34.45 4.98
CA THR A 119 2.89 34.29 4.53
C THR A 119 2.19 33.33 5.48
N GLN A 120 1.04 33.74 5.99
CA GLN A 120 0.18 32.88 6.78
C GLN A 120 -0.73 32.09 5.85
N HIS A 121 -0.78 30.77 6.03
CA HIS A 121 -1.73 29.92 5.32
C HIS A 121 -3.10 29.97 6.01
N ALA A 122 -4.17 29.63 5.28
CA ALA A 122 -5.54 29.53 5.82
C ALA A 122 -5.69 28.53 6.99
N MET A 123 -4.67 27.70 7.24
CA MET A 123 -4.64 26.72 8.33
C MET A 123 -3.88 27.23 9.56
N GLY A 124 -3.43 28.48 9.56
CA GLY A 124 -2.70 29.11 10.66
C GLY A 124 -1.17 28.98 10.58
N PHE A 125 -0.61 28.04 9.82
CA PHE A 125 0.84 27.90 9.69
C PHE A 125 1.47 29.07 8.92
N GLN A 126 2.61 29.56 9.42
CA GLN A 126 3.41 30.58 8.74
C GLN A 126 4.54 29.90 7.97
N PHE A 127 4.79 30.36 6.74
CA PHE A 127 5.96 29.94 5.98
C PHE A 127 6.62 31.12 5.28
N LYS A 128 7.95 31.08 5.13
CA LYS A 128 8.70 32.12 4.43
C LYS A 128 8.65 31.85 2.93
N ARG A 129 8.07 32.78 2.15
CA ARG A 129 8.10 32.78 0.68
C ARG A 129 8.99 33.90 0.18
N VAL A 130 9.90 33.61 -0.75
CA VAL A 130 10.73 34.64 -1.37
C VAL A 130 10.04 35.19 -2.63
N ARG A 131 9.86 36.51 -2.73
CA ARG A 131 9.24 37.15 -3.90
C ARG A 131 10.10 36.93 -5.15
N GLY A 132 9.49 36.55 -6.26
CA GLY A 132 10.18 36.31 -7.54
C GLY A 132 10.96 35.01 -7.63
N TRP A 133 10.94 34.16 -6.60
CA TRP A 133 11.47 32.80 -6.68
C TRP A 133 10.40 31.83 -7.18
N ARG A 134 10.73 31.05 -8.22
CA ARG A 134 9.87 29.97 -8.68
C ARG A 134 9.93 28.85 -7.64
N GLN A 135 8.78 28.52 -7.06
CA GLN A 135 8.68 27.39 -6.14
C GLN A 135 9.16 26.11 -6.84
N PRO A 136 10.05 25.30 -6.21
CA PRO A 136 10.49 24.04 -6.80
C PRO A 136 9.29 23.13 -7.06
N VAL A 137 9.21 22.54 -8.26
CA VAL A 137 8.07 21.70 -8.70
C VAL A 137 7.73 20.62 -7.67
N LYS A 138 8.75 19.99 -7.06
CA LYS A 138 8.58 18.99 -6.01
C LYS A 138 7.79 19.53 -4.82
N THR A 139 8.12 20.72 -4.32
CA THR A 139 7.41 21.34 -3.20
C THR A 139 5.98 21.73 -3.59
N SER A 140 5.76 22.24 -4.80
CA SER A 140 4.40 22.55 -5.30
C SER A 140 3.55 21.28 -5.39
N MET A 141 4.11 20.17 -5.86
CA MET A 141 3.42 18.88 -5.87
C MET A 141 3.11 18.38 -4.46
N MET A 142 4.03 18.53 -3.50
CA MET A 142 3.77 18.16 -2.11
C MET A 142 2.59 18.95 -1.52
N ILE A 143 2.55 20.27 -1.73
CA ILE A 143 1.43 21.10 -1.28
C ILE A 143 0.14 20.67 -1.96
N LYS A 144 0.14 20.50 -3.29
CA LYS A 144 -1.02 20.06 -4.06
C LYS A 144 -1.56 18.71 -3.55
N ASN A 145 -0.68 17.75 -3.29
CA ASN A 145 -1.07 16.43 -2.77
C ASN A 145 -1.66 16.52 -1.36
N LYS A 146 -1.08 17.37 -0.48
CA LYS A 146 -1.64 17.63 0.84
C LYS A 146 -3.04 18.25 0.75
N VAL A 147 -3.21 19.28 -0.07
CA VAL A 147 -4.52 19.95 -0.28
C VAL A 147 -5.54 18.94 -0.80
N LYS A 148 -5.18 18.11 -1.80
CA LYS A 148 -6.07 17.07 -2.34
C LYS A 148 -6.47 16.04 -1.28
N ALA A 149 -5.53 15.61 -0.44
CA ALA A 149 -5.82 14.66 0.64
C ALA A 149 -6.75 15.27 1.70
N THR A 150 -6.55 16.53 2.07
CA THR A 150 -7.44 17.27 2.98
C THR A 150 -8.83 17.44 2.39
N GLN A 151 -8.94 17.79 1.10
CA GLN A 151 -10.23 17.91 0.42
C GLN A 151 -10.98 16.57 0.41
N ALA A 152 -10.32 15.48 0.03
CA ALA A 152 -10.93 14.15 0.04
C ALA A 152 -11.43 13.73 1.43
N ARG A 153 -10.79 14.21 2.50
CA ARG A 153 -11.25 14.01 3.88
C ARG A 153 -12.49 14.84 4.20
N ILE A 154 -12.52 16.12 3.79
CA ILE A 154 -13.69 17.00 3.92
C ILE A 154 -14.90 16.38 3.20
N ASP A 155 -14.72 15.95 1.95
CA ASP A 155 -15.79 15.40 1.13
C ASP A 155 -16.40 14.15 1.79
N LYS A 156 -15.54 13.25 2.31
CA LYS A 156 -15.98 12.06 3.07
C LYS A 156 -16.74 12.44 4.34
N PHE A 157 -16.27 13.43 5.08
CA PHE A 157 -16.96 13.90 6.28
C PHE A 157 -18.36 14.45 5.94
N GLN A 158 -18.48 15.24 4.87
CA GLN A 158 -19.77 15.75 4.40
C GLN A 158 -20.70 14.63 3.93
N LEU A 159 -20.18 13.62 3.25
CA LEU A 159 -20.95 12.44 2.85
C LEU A 159 -21.57 11.74 4.07
N TYR A 160 -20.78 11.47 5.11
CA TYR A 160 -21.29 10.85 6.33
C TYR A 160 -22.30 11.72 7.06
N ARG A 161 -22.09 13.05 7.07
CA ARG A 161 -23.05 14.00 7.63
C ARG A 161 -24.39 13.92 6.91
N ALA A 162 -24.38 13.91 5.57
CA ALA A 162 -25.60 13.78 4.76
C ALA A 162 -26.32 12.44 5.02
N GLN A 163 -25.58 11.33 5.15
CA GLN A 163 -26.15 10.04 5.51
C GLN A 163 -26.80 10.05 6.89
N LEU A 164 -26.18 10.71 7.86
CA LEU A 164 -26.71 10.85 9.20
C LEU A 164 -28.02 11.65 9.19
N ASP A 165 -28.07 12.75 8.45
CA ASP A 165 -29.27 13.58 8.31
C ASP A 165 -30.43 12.80 7.63
N MET A 166 -30.13 11.95 6.63
CA MET A 166 -31.12 11.06 6.01
C MET A 166 -31.70 10.06 7.03
N ILE A 167 -30.85 9.36 7.79
CA ILE A 167 -31.31 8.37 8.78
C ILE A 167 -32.16 9.03 9.87
N ARG A 168 -31.79 10.25 10.30
CA ARG A 168 -32.62 11.03 11.24
C ARG A 168 -33.97 11.36 10.64
N GLY A 169 -34.02 11.77 9.37
CA GLY A 169 -35.26 12.02 8.64
C GLY A 169 -36.16 10.79 8.55
N GLU A 170 -35.61 9.66 8.13
CA GLU A 170 -36.32 8.37 8.05
C GLU A 170 -36.86 7.93 9.41
N ARG A 171 -36.05 8.06 10.47
CA ARG A 171 -36.47 7.75 11.84
C ARG A 171 -37.66 8.59 12.28
N LEU A 172 -37.61 9.90 12.07
CA LEU A 172 -38.71 10.80 12.40
C LEU A 172 -39.97 10.40 11.61
N PHE A 173 -39.83 10.12 10.32
CA PHE A 173 -40.92 9.67 9.45
C PHE A 173 -41.58 8.38 9.97
N LEU A 174 -40.80 7.35 10.29
CA LEU A 174 -41.30 6.08 10.84
C LEU A 174 -41.95 6.25 12.21
N GLN A 175 -41.42 7.16 13.03
CA GLN A 175 -42.01 7.50 14.32
C GLN A 175 -43.40 8.13 14.15
N TYR A 176 -43.60 9.03 13.18
CA TYR A 176 -44.91 9.59 12.87
C TYR A 176 -45.92 8.54 12.40
N LEU A 177 -45.47 7.54 11.64
CA LEU A 177 -46.30 6.43 11.17
C LEU A 177 -46.57 5.34 12.23
N LYS A 178 -45.97 5.44 13.42
CA LYS A 178 -46.03 4.43 14.49
C LYS A 178 -45.60 3.02 14.05
N CYS A 179 -44.78 2.93 13.00
CA CYS A 179 -44.24 1.67 12.47
C CYS A 179 -42.73 1.54 12.72
N LEU A 180 -42.20 2.28 13.70
CA LEU A 180 -40.78 2.25 14.04
C LEU A 180 -40.39 0.84 14.52
N PRO A 181 -39.47 0.15 13.82
CA PRO A 181 -38.99 -1.14 14.26
C PRO A 181 -38.34 -1.01 15.64
N PRO A 182 -38.56 -1.96 16.57
CA PRO A 182 -37.98 -1.90 17.90
C PRO A 182 -36.45 -2.00 17.91
N ASP A 183 -35.82 -2.43 16.82
CA ASP A 183 -34.37 -2.60 16.74
C ASP A 183 -33.74 -2.12 15.41
N ASN A 184 -32.49 -1.65 15.56
CA ASN A 184 -31.43 -1.44 14.56
C ASN A 184 -31.12 -0.03 14.03
N LEU A 185 -32.02 0.98 14.09
CA LEU A 185 -31.69 2.32 13.56
C LEU A 185 -30.63 3.07 14.39
N ASN A 186 -30.65 2.91 15.71
CA ASN A 186 -29.66 3.54 16.62
C ASN A 186 -28.23 3.07 16.32
N GLY A 187 -28.04 1.79 15.96
CA GLY A 187 -26.72 1.25 15.64
C GLY A 187 -26.10 1.89 14.40
N TYR A 188 -26.91 2.25 13.40
CA TYR A 188 -26.41 2.93 12.20
C TYR A 188 -25.97 4.36 12.49
N GLU A 189 -26.72 5.10 13.31
CA GLU A 189 -26.33 6.46 13.71
C GLU A 189 -24.97 6.46 14.42
N ASP A 190 -24.76 5.54 15.36
CA ASP A 190 -23.52 5.49 16.13
C ASP A 190 -22.33 5.04 15.29
N ASN A 191 -22.54 4.10 14.36
CA ASN A 191 -21.53 3.72 13.37
C ASN A 191 -21.12 4.90 12.48
N ILE A 192 -22.07 5.73 12.05
CA ILE A 192 -21.77 6.93 11.23
C ILE A 192 -21.09 8.00 12.06
N LYS A 193 -21.52 8.24 13.30
CA LYS A 193 -20.83 9.17 14.22
C LYS A 193 -19.37 8.74 14.44
N MET A 194 -19.12 7.46 14.67
CA MET A 194 -17.78 6.90 14.79
C MET A 194 -16.97 7.05 13.50
N ALA A 195 -17.58 6.89 12.33
CA ALA A 195 -16.91 7.16 11.07
C ALA A 195 -16.59 8.66 10.91
N MET A 196 -17.50 9.56 11.29
CA MET A 196 -17.31 11.01 11.21
C MET A 196 -16.15 11.49 12.09
N THR A 197 -16.02 10.96 13.32
CA THR A 197 -14.90 11.33 14.22
C THR A 197 -13.55 10.96 13.61
N ALA A 198 -13.46 9.82 12.89
CA ALA A 198 -12.23 9.41 12.21
C ALA A 198 -11.79 10.38 11.08
N TYR A 199 -12.72 11.16 10.50
CA TYR A 199 -12.42 12.15 9.46
C TYR A 199 -12.45 13.60 9.96
N ASN A 200 -12.62 13.82 11.27
CA ASN A 200 -12.65 15.16 11.85
C ASN A 200 -11.30 15.87 11.68
N ILE A 201 -11.34 17.06 11.09
CA ILE A 201 -10.14 17.82 10.69
C ILE A 201 -9.44 18.42 11.91
N LYS A 202 -10.19 18.78 12.95
CA LYS A 202 -9.64 19.40 14.17
C LYS A 202 -8.67 18.46 14.88
N ASP A 203 -8.97 17.17 14.90
CA ASP A 203 -8.13 16.16 15.57
C ASP A 203 -6.85 15.85 14.77
N ALA A 204 -6.92 15.98 13.44
CA ALA A 204 -5.77 15.81 12.58
C ALA A 204 -4.79 16.98 12.63
N LEU A 205 -5.29 18.22 12.80
CA LEU A 205 -4.45 19.42 12.92
C LEU A 205 -3.68 19.42 14.25
N ARG A 206 -4.33 19.09 15.37
CA ARG A 206 -3.69 19.05 16.70
C ARG A 206 -2.54 18.05 16.81
N LYS A 207 -2.60 16.91 16.11
CA LYS A 207 -1.53 15.90 16.11
C LYS A 207 -0.31 16.29 15.27
N ALA A 208 -0.46 17.21 14.32
CA ALA A 208 0.65 17.64 13.46
C ALA A 208 1.55 18.67 14.15
N ASP A 209 0.98 19.50 15.02
CA ASP A 209 1.72 20.54 15.75
C ASP A 209 2.53 19.98 16.93
N SER A 210 2.22 18.79 17.44
CA SER A 210 2.99 18.15 18.51
C SER A 210 4.30 17.50 18.06
N SER A 211 4.56 17.40 16.75
CA SER A 211 5.87 16.99 16.22
C SER A 211 6.76 18.21 15.99
N VAL A 212 6.94 19.01 17.04
CA VAL A 212 7.86 20.15 17.05
C VAL A 212 9.26 19.64 16.72
N ILE A 213 9.83 20.20 15.67
CA ILE A 213 11.21 19.99 15.23
C ILE A 213 12.09 20.48 16.38
N PRO A 214 13.02 19.66 16.93
CA PRO A 214 13.96 20.17 17.92
C PRO A 214 14.72 21.33 17.28
N ASP A 215 14.70 22.47 17.95
CA ASP A 215 15.44 23.66 17.53
C ASP A 215 16.92 23.28 17.37
N VAL A 216 17.35 23.16 16.12
CA VAL A 216 18.77 23.09 15.79
C VAL A 216 19.25 24.53 15.82
N GLU A 217 19.75 24.94 16.98
CA GLU A 217 20.53 26.16 17.14
C GLU A 217 21.68 26.13 16.12
N LEU A 218 21.74 27.16 15.29
CA LEU A 218 22.80 27.44 14.32
C LEU A 218 23.73 28.51 14.89
#